data_AF-A0A6G0HHA2-F1
#
_entry.id   AF-A0A6G0HHA2-F1
#
_cell.length_a   1.000
_cell.length_b   1.000
_cell.length_c   1.000
_cell.angle_alpha   90.00
_cell.angle_beta   90.00
_cell.angle_gamma   90.00
#
_symmetry.space_group_name_H-M   'P 1'
#
loop_
_entity.id
_entity.type
_entity.pdbx_description
1 polymer ?
#
loop_
_entity_poly.entity_id
_entity_poly.type
_entity_poly.pdbx_seq_one_letter_code
_entity_poly.pdbx_strand_id
1 'polypeptide(L)'
;MFWFHRLSLGLLLLHLAATHAVFMDGKAASEVLTRRRRANSFLEELKQGNMERECVEERCSWEEAREIFENPVKTNEFWAKYVDGDACESRPCAHGGLCKDGIGSYNCYCETGYQGFNCEIVIPQLCENKNGGCEHFCSVVRGNIQCSCTSGYFLGSDDKSCLSNETFKCGALITADIRTVFRYQRENTTLENHNRSMLTDLDTNRNITVQYMPDTGNLSEPSLPDKILKNQILEELITSTKSMNTRIVGGEDCPPGECPWQALLMSEDHRGFCGGTILNEYIILTAAHCMNQSRYMYVRLGEFDVLVDHGNEATHHVETIITNNKFRPDTYHNDIALIKLASPIKFSRFILPACLPEQEFAEKVLMRQADGMVSGFGRLGEGRQPSPSCSG
;
A
#
# COMPACT_ATOMS: atom_id res chain seq x y z
N MET A 1 3.66 79.22 33.35
CA MET A 1 2.92 78.02 32.85
C MET A 1 3.85 76.81 32.65
N PHE A 2 4.91 76.63 33.46
CA PHE A 2 5.91 75.56 33.27
C PHE A 2 6.17 74.69 34.52
N TRP A 3 5.49 74.95 35.63
CA TRP A 3 5.65 74.18 36.87
C TRP A 3 4.57 73.11 37.09
N PHE A 4 3.36 73.31 36.56
CA PHE A 4 2.27 72.32 36.70
C PHE A 4 2.44 71.09 35.78
N HIS A 5 3.17 71.20 34.67
CA HIS A 5 3.36 70.07 33.75
C HIS A 5 4.42 69.06 34.18
N ARG A 6 5.33 69.41 35.10
CA ARG A 6 6.36 68.46 35.58
C ARG A 6 5.86 67.57 36.73
N LEU A 7 4.92 68.05 37.53
CA LEU A 7 4.27 67.25 38.58
C LEU A 7 3.27 66.22 38.00
N SER A 8 2.55 66.56 36.93
CA SER A 8 1.64 65.62 36.27
C SER A 8 2.37 64.49 35.52
N LEU A 9 3.55 64.76 34.94
CA LEU A 9 4.37 63.73 34.30
C LEU A 9 5.03 62.79 35.33
N GLY A 10 5.44 63.32 36.49
CA GLY A 10 6.03 62.52 37.57
C GLY A 10 5.06 61.53 38.20
N LEU A 11 3.79 61.93 38.39
CA LEU A 11 2.72 61.05 38.88
C LEU A 11 2.27 60.01 37.85
N LEU A 12 2.30 60.33 36.55
CA LEU A 12 2.01 59.37 35.48
C LEU A 12 3.12 58.29 35.37
N LEU A 13 4.38 58.67 35.61
CA LEU A 13 5.52 57.74 35.61
C LEU A 13 5.56 56.84 36.87
N LEU A 14 5.05 57.31 38.00
CA LEU A 14 4.91 56.51 39.23
C LEU A 14 3.77 55.47 39.14
N HIS A 15 2.72 55.72 38.37
CA HIS A 15 1.68 54.72 38.10
C HIS A 15 2.08 53.66 37.06
N LEU A 16 3.07 53.94 36.22
CA LEU A 16 3.61 52.97 35.25
C LEU A 16 4.65 52.01 35.86
N ALA A 17 5.17 52.30 37.05
CA ALA A 17 6.25 51.52 37.68
C ALA A 17 5.79 50.46 38.70
N ALA A 18 4.48 50.36 38.98
CA ALA A 18 3.94 49.44 39.99
C ALA A 18 2.96 48.42 39.40
N THR A 19 3.36 47.72 38.35
CA THR A 19 2.79 46.40 38.08
C THR A 19 3.56 45.39 38.93
N HIS A 20 3.33 45.40 40.24
CA HIS A 20 3.71 44.25 41.06
C HIS A 20 2.83 43.09 40.62
N ALA A 21 3.45 42.04 40.09
CA ALA A 21 2.76 40.77 39.91
C ALA A 21 2.23 40.33 41.29
N VAL A 22 0.90 40.26 41.42
CA VAL A 22 0.22 39.86 42.67
C VAL A 22 0.40 38.36 42.96
N PHE A 23 0.98 37.61 42.02
CA PHE A 23 1.27 36.19 42.14
C PHE A 23 2.77 35.96 42.25
N MET A 24 3.20 35.39 43.38
CA MET A 24 4.55 34.88 43.58
C MET A 24 4.67 33.46 43.00
N ASP A 25 5.85 33.14 42.47
CA ASP A 25 6.23 31.77 42.13
C ASP A 25 6.16 30.85 43.36
N GLY A 26 5.82 29.57 43.16
CA GLY A 26 5.59 28.60 44.23
C GLY A 26 6.81 28.35 45.12
N LYS A 27 8.04 28.42 44.58
CA LYS A 27 9.26 28.31 45.41
C LYS A 27 9.44 29.55 46.29
N ALA A 28 9.32 30.74 45.71
CA ALA A 28 9.39 32.00 46.47
C ALA A 28 8.27 32.12 47.52
N ALA A 29 7.07 31.61 47.21
CA ALA A 29 5.96 31.60 48.15
C ALA A 29 6.19 30.62 49.32
N SER A 30 6.85 29.48 49.07
CA SER A 30 7.15 28.47 50.10
C SER A 30 8.23 28.91 51.10
N GLU A 31 9.05 29.91 50.75
CA GLU A 31 9.99 30.56 51.68
C GLU A 31 9.29 31.48 52.68
N VAL A 32 8.10 32.00 52.34
CA VAL A 32 7.34 32.96 53.17
C VAL A 32 6.15 32.30 53.87
N LEU A 33 5.46 31.38 53.20
CA LEU A 33 4.27 30.68 53.69
C LEU A 33 4.60 29.23 54.04
N THR A 34 4.69 28.91 55.33
CA THR A 34 4.88 27.53 55.81
C THR A 34 3.55 26.82 55.99
N ARG A 35 3.22 25.88 55.08
CA ARG A 35 2.02 25.01 55.16
C ARG A 35 2.43 23.59 55.57
N ARG A 36 1.64 22.93 56.44
CA ARG A 36 1.85 21.50 56.77
C ARG A 36 1.45 20.61 55.60
N ARG A 37 2.24 19.56 55.32
CA ARG A 37 1.88 18.49 54.37
C ARG A 37 0.60 17.79 54.83
N ARG A 38 -0.25 17.42 53.87
CA ARG A 38 -1.55 16.75 54.05
C ARG A 38 -1.45 15.23 53.91
N ALA A 39 -0.32 14.76 53.40
CA ALA A 39 -0.06 13.37 53.09
C ALA A 39 0.36 12.57 54.36
N ASN A 40 0.28 11.23 54.31
CA ASN A 40 0.42 10.28 55.43
C ASN A 40 -0.65 10.43 56.52
N SER A 41 -1.92 10.53 56.14
CA SER A 41 -3.06 10.74 57.04
C SER A 41 -3.83 9.46 57.37
N PHE A 42 -4.44 9.36 58.58
CA PHE A 42 -5.25 8.19 58.95
C PHE A 42 -6.41 8.00 57.94
N LEU A 43 -6.51 6.81 57.34
CA LEU A 43 -7.48 6.44 56.29
C LEU A 43 -7.31 7.20 54.95
N GLU A 44 -6.09 7.57 54.59
CA GLU A 44 -5.78 8.28 53.34
C GLU A 44 -6.24 7.55 52.07
N GLU A 45 -6.08 6.24 52.02
CA GLU A 45 -6.51 5.35 50.92
C GLU A 45 -8.02 5.40 50.62
N LEU A 46 -8.85 5.93 51.54
CA LEU A 46 -10.29 6.10 51.32
C LEU A 46 -10.64 7.45 50.67
N LYS A 47 -9.65 8.34 50.49
CA LYS A 47 -9.84 9.65 49.87
C LYS A 47 -9.63 9.53 48.37
N GLN A 48 -10.30 10.38 47.60
CA GLN A 48 -10.04 10.50 46.17
C GLN A 48 -8.57 10.87 45.92
N GLY A 49 -7.95 10.19 44.95
CA GLY A 49 -6.59 10.42 44.51
C GLY A 49 -6.37 11.89 44.16
N ASN A 50 -5.24 12.45 44.61
CA ASN A 50 -4.90 13.84 44.39
C ASN A 50 -3.41 13.98 44.10
N MET A 51 -3.06 14.42 42.89
CA MET A 51 -1.67 14.55 42.42
C MET A 51 -0.77 15.29 43.41
N GLU A 52 -1.23 16.43 43.93
CA GLU A 52 -0.43 17.24 44.85
C GLU A 52 -0.15 16.48 46.15
N ARG A 53 -1.13 15.74 46.67
CA ARG A 53 -1.01 15.02 47.93
C ARG A 53 -0.17 13.74 47.78
N GLU A 54 -0.48 12.92 46.78
CA GLU A 54 0.07 11.56 46.67
C GLU A 54 1.43 11.56 45.95
N CYS A 55 1.58 12.38 44.89
CA CYS A 55 2.75 12.32 44.01
C CYS A 55 3.72 13.52 44.13
N VAL A 56 3.31 14.63 44.75
CA VAL A 56 4.17 15.83 44.95
C VAL A 56 4.60 15.98 46.41
N GLU A 57 3.66 15.90 47.35
CA GLU A 57 3.97 15.90 48.77
C GLU A 57 4.62 14.56 49.21
N GLU A 58 4.41 13.48 48.44
CA GLU A 58 4.89 12.11 48.64
C GLU A 58 5.34 11.41 47.35
N ARG A 59 5.94 10.22 47.50
CA ARG A 59 6.36 9.38 46.39
C ARG A 59 5.28 8.33 46.10
N CYS A 60 4.59 8.47 44.97
CA CYS A 60 3.47 7.59 44.63
C CYS A 60 3.88 6.37 43.81
N SER A 61 3.03 5.33 43.87
CA SER A 61 3.10 4.16 42.99
C SER A 61 2.39 4.40 41.65
N TRP A 62 2.63 3.53 40.66
CA TRP A 62 1.93 3.65 39.37
C TRP A 62 0.42 3.46 39.51
N GLU A 63 -0.01 2.62 40.45
CA GLU A 63 -1.43 2.36 40.70
C GLU A 63 -2.13 3.57 41.31
N GLU A 64 -1.49 4.26 42.26
CA GLU A 64 -1.98 5.54 42.78
C GLU A 64 -2.05 6.62 41.69
N ALA A 65 -1.04 6.69 40.81
CA ALA A 65 -1.09 7.59 39.65
C ALA A 65 -2.27 7.23 38.71
N ARG A 66 -2.54 5.94 38.50
CA ARG A 66 -3.67 5.47 37.69
C ARG A 66 -5.02 5.89 38.27
N GLU A 67 -5.14 5.86 39.59
CA GLU A 67 -6.34 6.32 40.31
C GLU A 67 -6.54 7.83 40.23
N ILE A 68 -5.46 8.62 40.10
CA ILE A 68 -5.55 10.08 39.93
C ILE A 68 -6.10 10.45 38.55
N PHE A 69 -5.63 9.81 37.47
CA PHE A 69 -6.00 10.19 36.10
C PHE A 69 -7.18 9.43 35.53
N GLU A 70 -7.52 8.28 36.12
CA GLU A 70 -8.55 7.33 35.65
C GLU A 70 -8.41 6.97 34.15
N ASN A 71 -7.21 7.16 33.60
CA ASN A 71 -6.93 6.99 32.18
C ASN A 71 -5.50 6.46 31.99
N PRO A 72 -5.32 5.29 31.36
CA PRO A 72 -4.00 4.66 31.26
C PRO A 72 -3.02 5.47 30.41
N VAL A 73 -3.50 6.19 29.37
CA VAL A 73 -2.64 7.02 28.51
C VAL A 73 -2.09 8.20 29.30
N LYS A 74 -2.95 8.96 29.98
CA LYS A 74 -2.53 10.08 30.83
C LYS A 74 -1.64 9.63 31.99
N THR A 75 -1.95 8.46 32.56
CA THR A 75 -1.13 7.87 33.64
C THR A 75 0.27 7.57 33.15
N ASN A 76 0.41 6.95 31.97
CA ASN A 76 1.72 6.64 31.40
C ASN A 76 2.51 7.88 30.99
N GLU A 77 1.83 8.91 30.46
CA GLU A 77 2.47 10.21 30.14
C GLU A 77 3.00 10.92 31.38
N PHE A 78 2.23 10.90 32.48
CA PHE A 78 2.71 11.39 33.77
C PHE A 78 3.87 10.53 34.30
N TRP A 79 3.71 9.21 34.25
CA TRP A 79 4.63 8.27 34.87
C TRP A 79 6.01 8.27 34.21
N ALA A 80 6.08 8.43 32.88
CA ALA A 80 7.34 8.59 32.16
C ALA A 80 8.14 9.77 32.76
N LYS A 81 7.53 10.94 32.86
CA LYS A 81 8.17 12.13 33.44
C LYS A 81 8.48 11.98 34.93
N TYR A 82 7.64 11.28 35.67
CA TYR A 82 7.74 11.14 37.12
C TYR A 82 8.94 10.29 37.56
N VAL A 83 9.29 9.27 36.78
CA VAL A 83 10.32 8.28 37.16
C VAL A 83 11.73 8.81 36.91
N ASP A 84 11.98 9.45 35.77
CA ASP A 84 13.32 9.86 35.35
C ASP A 84 13.41 11.25 34.71
N GLY A 85 12.33 12.02 34.73
CA GLY A 85 12.27 13.40 34.23
C GLY A 85 11.79 13.48 32.77
N ASP A 86 11.42 14.70 32.34
CA ASP A 86 10.90 14.93 30.99
C ASP A 86 12.05 15.11 29.98
N ALA A 87 12.37 14.07 29.21
CA ALA A 87 13.41 14.14 28.19
C ALA A 87 13.04 15.06 27.02
N CYS A 88 11.77 15.46 26.88
CA CYS A 88 11.35 16.43 25.88
C CYS A 88 11.55 17.89 26.31
N GLU A 89 11.90 18.17 27.57
CA GLU A 89 12.13 19.54 28.07
C GLU A 89 13.28 20.23 27.32
N SER A 90 14.32 19.49 26.93
CA SER A 90 15.44 20.01 26.13
C SER A 90 15.11 20.23 24.65
N ARG A 91 13.86 19.95 24.22
CA ARG A 91 13.41 20.03 22.82
C ARG A 91 14.34 19.30 21.85
N PRO A 92 14.57 17.98 22.05
CA PRO A 92 15.56 17.24 21.26
C PRO A 92 15.18 17.05 19.79
N CYS A 93 13.88 17.05 19.46
CA CYS A 93 13.41 16.86 18.09
C CYS A 93 13.56 18.14 17.25
N ALA A 94 14.37 18.05 16.19
CA ALA A 94 14.62 19.12 15.24
C ALA A 94 13.43 19.32 14.27
N HIS A 95 13.48 20.44 13.53
CA HIS A 95 12.59 20.74 12.41
C HIS A 95 11.08 20.64 12.70
N GLY A 96 10.66 20.90 13.93
CA GLY A 96 9.26 20.86 14.34
C GLY A 96 8.71 19.47 14.66
N GLY A 97 9.58 18.45 14.74
CA GLY A 97 9.18 17.10 15.17
C GLY A 97 8.54 17.10 16.56
N LEU A 98 7.50 16.28 16.72
CA LEU A 98 6.80 16.11 17.99
C LEU A 98 7.60 15.17 18.90
N CYS A 99 8.00 15.67 20.06
CA CYS A 99 8.64 14.85 21.09
C CYS A 99 7.61 14.18 21.99
N LYS A 100 7.74 12.88 22.21
CA LYS A 100 7.07 12.17 23.29
C LYS A 100 8.09 11.53 24.23
N ASP A 101 7.94 11.85 25.50
CA ASP A 101 8.74 11.32 26.58
C ASP A 101 8.43 9.85 26.86
N GLY A 102 9.39 9.13 27.43
CA GLY A 102 9.29 7.72 27.76
C GLY A 102 10.33 7.35 28.82
N ILE A 103 10.13 6.19 29.44
CA ILE A 103 11.02 5.74 30.52
C ILE A 103 12.38 5.35 29.93
N GLY A 104 13.42 6.07 30.32
CA GLY A 104 14.81 5.88 29.89
C GLY A 104 15.13 6.36 28.47
N SER A 105 14.15 6.90 27.73
CA SER A 105 14.31 7.40 26.36
C SER A 105 13.10 8.21 25.90
N TYR A 106 13.27 9.06 24.90
CA TYR A 106 12.17 9.72 24.19
C TYR A 106 12.03 9.20 22.76
N ASN A 107 10.93 9.58 22.11
CA ASN A 107 10.71 9.37 20.68
C ASN A 107 10.38 10.68 19.99
N CYS A 108 10.98 10.91 18.83
CA CYS A 108 10.60 11.99 17.93
C CYS A 108 9.72 11.49 16.79
N TYR A 109 8.58 12.14 16.59
CA TYR A 109 7.72 11.94 15.43
C TYR A 109 8.00 13.08 14.45
N CYS A 110 8.73 12.77 13.39
CA CYS A 110 9.22 13.77 12.45
C CYS A 110 8.13 14.29 11.52
N GLU A 111 8.20 15.59 11.24
CA GLU A 111 7.39 16.22 10.21
C GLU A 111 7.76 15.73 8.81
N THR A 112 6.86 15.94 7.84
CA THR A 112 7.08 15.50 6.47
C THR A 112 8.36 16.11 5.90
N GLY A 113 9.25 15.27 5.35
CA GLY A 113 10.54 15.68 4.80
C GLY A 113 11.71 15.61 5.78
N TYR A 114 11.55 15.01 6.97
CA TYR A 114 12.62 14.80 7.94
C TYR A 114 12.63 13.37 8.48
N GLN A 115 13.82 12.88 8.86
CA GLN A 115 14.02 11.58 9.51
C GLN A 115 15.23 11.64 10.48
N GLY A 116 15.58 10.50 11.07
CA GLY A 116 16.60 10.41 12.12
C GLY A 116 15.97 10.34 13.51
N PHE A 117 16.77 9.95 14.50
CA PHE A 117 16.28 9.79 15.88
C PHE A 117 15.75 11.10 16.46
N ASN A 118 16.37 12.22 16.06
CA ASN A 118 16.01 13.58 16.47
C ASN A 118 15.43 14.40 15.31
N CYS A 119 14.98 13.79 14.22
CA CYS A 119 14.53 14.50 13.02
C CYS A 119 15.59 15.44 12.42
N GLU A 120 16.86 15.16 12.66
CA GLU A 120 18.01 15.96 12.24
C GLU A 120 18.35 15.81 10.76
N ILE A 121 17.89 14.72 10.15
CA ILE A 121 18.17 14.38 8.76
C ILE A 121 17.05 14.98 7.89
N VAL A 122 17.40 16.00 7.10
CA VAL A 122 16.52 16.50 6.04
C VAL A 122 16.43 15.41 4.97
N ILE A 123 15.22 14.90 4.73
CA ILE A 123 14.97 14.03 3.59
C ILE A 123 14.96 14.94 2.36
N PRO A 124 15.93 14.80 1.45
CA PRO A 124 15.92 15.59 0.24
C PRO A 124 14.61 15.30 -0.49
N GLN A 125 13.84 16.33 -0.81
CA GLN A 125 12.59 16.21 -1.59
C GLN A 125 12.78 15.55 -2.96
N LEU A 126 14.03 15.28 -3.33
CA LEU A 126 14.48 14.56 -4.49
C LEU A 126 13.63 13.30 -4.76
N CYS A 127 13.55 12.31 -3.85
CA CYS A 127 12.72 11.12 -4.09
C CYS A 127 11.25 11.28 -3.67
N GLU A 128 10.97 12.10 -2.65
CA GLU A 128 9.58 12.31 -2.18
C GLU A 128 8.72 13.04 -3.22
N ASN A 129 9.33 13.83 -4.10
CA ASN A 129 8.63 14.50 -5.21
C ASN A 129 8.67 13.61 -6.46
N LYS A 130 7.50 13.08 -6.86
CA LYS A 130 7.32 12.26 -8.07
C LYS A 130 8.39 11.15 -8.20
N ASN A 131 8.72 10.49 -7.10
CA ASN A 131 9.72 9.41 -7.06
C ASN A 131 11.10 9.82 -7.63
N GLY A 132 11.48 11.09 -7.54
CA GLY A 132 12.71 11.62 -8.17
C GLY A 132 12.79 11.45 -9.68
N GLY A 133 11.64 11.26 -10.33
CA GLY A 133 11.54 10.93 -11.75
C GLY A 133 11.97 9.51 -12.09
N CYS A 134 12.28 8.65 -11.12
CA CYS A 134 12.58 7.25 -11.37
C CYS A 134 11.29 6.49 -11.73
N GLU A 135 11.37 5.59 -12.71
CA GLU A 135 10.22 4.76 -13.09
C GLU A 135 9.91 3.69 -12.03
N HIS A 136 10.94 3.01 -11.52
CA HIS A 136 10.82 2.03 -10.44
C HIS A 136 11.33 2.60 -9.11
N PHE A 137 12.56 2.32 -8.72
CA PHE A 137 13.04 2.63 -7.36
C PHE A 137 13.90 3.89 -7.35
N CYS A 138 13.76 4.73 -6.31
CA CYS A 138 14.52 5.96 -6.09
C CYS A 138 15.28 5.90 -4.77
N SER A 139 16.58 6.22 -4.81
CA SER A 139 17.41 6.38 -3.63
C SER A 139 18.22 7.68 -3.71
N VAL A 140 18.56 8.27 -2.56
CA VAL A 140 19.41 9.46 -2.52
C VAL A 140 20.82 9.07 -2.07
N VAL A 141 21.76 9.08 -3.00
CA VAL A 141 23.17 8.75 -2.74
C VAL A 141 24.01 10.01 -2.82
N ARG A 142 24.63 10.39 -1.68
CA ARG A 142 25.45 11.61 -1.54
C ARG A 142 24.72 12.89 -2.01
N GLY A 143 23.41 12.97 -1.77
CA GLY A 143 22.59 14.11 -2.16
C GLY A 143 22.13 14.12 -3.61
N ASN A 144 22.39 13.07 -4.40
CA ASN A 144 21.92 12.93 -5.77
C ASN A 144 20.89 11.80 -5.89
N ILE A 145 19.96 11.95 -6.83
CA ILE A 145 19.00 10.89 -7.16
C ILE A 145 19.72 9.77 -7.89
N GLN A 146 19.54 8.55 -7.40
CA GLN A 146 19.97 7.34 -8.06
C GLN A 146 18.78 6.41 -8.23
N CYS A 147 18.41 6.17 -9.50
CA CYS A 147 17.33 5.26 -9.84
C CYS A 147 17.85 3.83 -10.00
N SER A 148 17.00 2.86 -9.69
CA SER A 148 17.25 1.44 -9.96
C SER A 148 15.96 0.73 -10.37
N CYS A 149 16.10 -0.46 -10.95
CA CYS A 149 14.99 -1.18 -11.58
C CYS A 149 14.76 -2.54 -10.91
N THR A 150 13.51 -3.02 -10.98
CA THR A 150 13.14 -4.36 -10.56
C THR A 150 13.80 -5.46 -11.42
N SER A 151 13.71 -6.70 -10.96
CA SER A 151 14.26 -7.86 -11.68
C SER A 151 13.64 -8.00 -13.07
N GLY A 152 14.47 -8.31 -14.07
CA GLY A 152 14.08 -8.36 -15.48
C GLY A 152 14.11 -7.01 -16.20
N TYR A 153 14.49 -5.92 -15.51
CA TYR A 153 14.63 -4.59 -16.08
C TYR A 153 16.03 -4.01 -15.85
N PHE A 154 16.45 -3.10 -16.73
CA PHE A 154 17.70 -2.35 -16.64
C PHE A 154 17.45 -0.85 -16.83
N LEU A 155 18.32 -0.03 -16.24
CA LEU A 155 18.20 1.42 -16.29
C LEU A 155 18.49 1.92 -17.71
N GLY A 156 17.59 2.75 -18.23
CA GLY A 156 17.71 3.39 -19.52
C GLY A 156 18.83 4.43 -19.57
N SER A 157 19.14 4.91 -20.77
CA SER A 157 20.19 5.92 -20.99
C SER A 157 19.87 7.30 -20.40
N ASP A 158 18.64 7.51 -19.96
CA ASP A 158 18.18 8.73 -19.27
C ASP A 158 18.40 8.68 -17.75
N ASP A 159 18.97 7.58 -17.23
CA ASP A 159 19.16 7.30 -15.80
C ASP A 159 17.86 7.29 -14.97
N LYS A 160 16.70 7.15 -15.63
CA LYS A 160 15.37 7.26 -15.01
C LYS A 160 14.42 6.13 -15.40
N SER A 161 14.36 5.81 -16.70
CA SER A 161 13.46 4.81 -17.24
C SER A 161 13.98 3.40 -16.97
N CYS A 162 13.07 2.44 -16.85
CA CYS A 162 13.38 1.02 -16.68
C CYS A 162 12.93 0.26 -17.91
N LEU A 163 13.91 -0.20 -18.69
CA LEU A 163 13.70 -0.94 -19.93
C LEU A 163 13.91 -2.44 -19.71
N SER A 164 13.34 -3.27 -20.57
CA SER A 164 13.52 -4.72 -20.50
C SER A 164 13.54 -5.32 -21.90
N ASN A 165 14.43 -6.28 -22.11
CA ASN A 165 14.52 -7.07 -23.33
C ASN A 165 13.79 -8.42 -23.20
N GLU A 166 13.21 -8.70 -22.03
CA GLU A 166 12.49 -9.94 -21.79
C GLU A 166 11.10 -9.88 -22.42
N THR A 167 10.73 -10.93 -23.12
CA THR A 167 9.39 -11.06 -23.71
C THR A 167 8.30 -11.15 -22.64
N PHE A 168 8.64 -11.74 -21.50
CA PHE A 168 7.73 -12.00 -20.38
C PHE A 168 8.32 -11.47 -19.09
N LYS A 169 8.29 -10.14 -18.94
CA LYS A 169 8.74 -9.41 -17.76
C LYS A 169 7.64 -9.28 -16.71
N CYS A 170 8.02 -9.13 -15.44
CA CYS A 170 7.05 -8.99 -14.37
C CYS A 170 6.20 -7.73 -14.54
N GLY A 171 4.94 -7.77 -14.07
CA GLY A 171 4.05 -6.60 -14.06
C GLY A 171 3.66 -6.05 -15.44
N ALA A 172 4.10 -6.68 -16.53
CA ALA A 172 3.68 -6.31 -17.86
C ALA A 172 2.25 -6.81 -18.11
N LEU A 173 1.34 -5.88 -18.36
CA LEU A 173 0.11 -6.19 -19.07
C LEU A 173 0.44 -6.09 -20.56
N ILE A 174 0.30 -7.19 -21.31
CA ILE A 174 0.43 -7.15 -22.76
C ILE A 174 -0.86 -6.52 -23.32
N THR A 175 -1.00 -5.20 -23.13
CA THR A 175 -1.96 -4.40 -23.88
C THR A 175 -1.33 -4.13 -25.23
N ALA A 176 -1.46 -5.08 -26.15
CA ALA A 176 -1.29 -4.70 -27.55
C ALA A 176 -2.45 -3.76 -27.92
N ASP A 177 -2.20 -2.84 -28.84
CA ASP A 177 -3.19 -2.00 -29.55
C ASP A 177 -4.23 -2.81 -30.37
N ILE A 178 -4.62 -3.97 -29.85
CA ILE A 178 -5.67 -4.83 -30.32
C ILE A 178 -6.50 -5.12 -29.06
N ARG A 179 -7.43 -4.23 -28.73
CA ARG A 179 -8.61 -4.63 -27.95
C ARG A 179 -9.36 -5.66 -28.81
N THR A 180 -8.89 -6.91 -28.84
CA THR A 180 -9.75 -8.02 -29.23
C THR A 180 -10.83 -8.04 -28.17
N VAL A 181 -12.02 -7.57 -28.53
CA VAL A 181 -13.22 -7.71 -27.73
C VAL A 181 -13.42 -9.21 -27.52
N PHE A 182 -12.90 -9.76 -26.43
CA PHE A 182 -13.22 -11.12 -26.01
C PHE A 182 -14.65 -11.06 -25.47
N ARG A 183 -15.63 -11.32 -26.35
CA ARG A 183 -17.00 -11.64 -25.92
C ARG A 183 -17.00 -13.07 -25.40
N TYR A 184 -16.70 -13.24 -24.13
CA TYR A 184 -17.04 -14.48 -23.44
C TYR A 184 -18.53 -14.45 -23.10
N GLN A 185 -19.31 -15.27 -23.80
CA GLN A 185 -20.70 -15.54 -23.47
C GLN A 185 -20.74 -16.91 -22.82
N ARG A 186 -21.10 -16.96 -21.53
CA ARG A 186 -21.30 -18.21 -20.80
C ARG A 186 -22.44 -18.99 -21.47
N GLU A 187 -22.10 -20.04 -22.24
CA GLU A 187 -23.10 -20.93 -22.80
C GLU A 187 -23.70 -21.78 -21.66
N ASN A 188 -24.91 -21.43 -21.25
CA ASN A 188 -25.73 -22.29 -20.41
C ASN A 188 -26.11 -23.51 -21.27
N THR A 189 -25.48 -24.65 -21.02
CA THR A 189 -25.82 -25.91 -21.65
C THR A 189 -27.21 -26.37 -21.20
N THR A 190 -28.23 -25.93 -21.92
CA THR A 190 -29.47 -26.69 -22.08
C THR A 190 -29.44 -27.28 -23.48
N LEU A 191 -29.40 -28.61 -23.53
CA LEU A 191 -29.54 -29.48 -24.71
C LEU A 191 -30.16 -28.78 -25.93
N GLU A 192 -29.40 -28.69 -27.03
CA GLU A 192 -29.80 -29.27 -28.33
C GLU A 192 -28.68 -29.16 -29.37
N ASN A 193 -28.60 -30.20 -30.20
CA ASN A 193 -27.59 -30.48 -31.22
C ASN A 193 -27.25 -29.28 -32.12
N HIS A 194 -25.95 -29.00 -32.31
CA HIS A 194 -25.42 -28.70 -33.64
C HIS A 194 -23.93 -29.01 -33.78
N ASN A 195 -23.55 -29.32 -35.02
CA ASN A 195 -22.38 -30.10 -35.40
C ASN A 195 -21.04 -29.44 -35.04
N ARG A 196 -20.17 -30.28 -34.45
CA ARG A 196 -18.75 -30.05 -34.18
C ARG A 196 -17.98 -29.75 -35.47
N SER A 197 -17.44 -28.55 -35.59
CA SER A 197 -16.32 -28.26 -36.49
C SER A 197 -15.08 -27.97 -35.66
N MET A 198 -14.18 -28.94 -35.61
CA MET A 198 -12.80 -28.80 -35.14
C MET A 198 -12.09 -27.69 -35.93
N LEU A 199 -11.56 -26.67 -35.25
CA LEU A 199 -10.51 -25.82 -35.81
C LEU A 199 -9.19 -26.34 -35.25
N THR A 200 -8.63 -27.30 -35.98
CA THR A 200 -7.21 -27.66 -35.88
C THR A 200 -6.38 -26.52 -36.47
N ASP A 201 -5.31 -26.13 -35.77
CA ASP A 201 -4.17 -25.45 -36.38
C ASP A 201 -3.80 -26.10 -37.70
N LEU A 202 -3.67 -25.31 -38.78
CA LEU A 202 -2.70 -25.53 -39.87
C LEU A 202 -2.73 -24.36 -40.88
N ASP A 203 -1.50 -23.89 -41.13
CA ASP A 203 -0.93 -23.41 -42.40
C ASP A 203 -1.19 -22.00 -42.96
N THR A 204 -0.13 -21.21 -42.78
CA THR A 204 0.59 -20.43 -43.79
C THR A 204 0.18 -20.61 -45.27
N ASN A 205 0.19 -19.47 -45.97
CA ASN A 205 0.08 -19.25 -47.42
C ASN A 205 -1.30 -19.43 -48.07
N ARG A 206 -2.02 -18.30 -48.22
CA ARG A 206 -2.76 -18.02 -49.46
C ARG A 206 -2.62 -16.56 -49.90
N ASN A 207 -1.93 -16.39 -51.04
CA ASN A 207 -1.90 -15.19 -51.86
C ASN A 207 -3.33 -14.86 -52.32
N ILE A 208 -3.81 -13.66 -51.99
CA ILE A 208 -5.09 -13.15 -52.49
C ILE A 208 -4.81 -12.29 -53.72
N THR A 209 -5.15 -12.83 -54.89
CA THR A 209 -5.22 -12.13 -56.17
C THR A 209 -6.38 -11.14 -56.13
N VAL A 210 -6.12 -9.85 -56.32
CA VAL A 210 -7.15 -8.82 -56.47
C VAL A 210 -7.26 -8.44 -57.94
N GLN A 211 -8.38 -8.79 -58.58
CA GLN A 211 -8.72 -8.32 -59.92
C GLN A 211 -9.26 -6.89 -59.84
N TYR A 212 -8.59 -5.97 -60.53
CA TYR A 212 -9.02 -4.60 -60.75
C TYR A 212 -10.05 -4.52 -61.90
N MET A 213 -11.11 -3.73 -61.71
CA MET A 213 -11.80 -3.06 -62.81
C MET A 213 -11.86 -1.55 -62.54
N PRO A 214 -11.76 -0.71 -63.58
CA PRO A 214 -11.25 0.66 -63.45
C PRO A 214 -12.38 1.69 -63.35
N ASP A 215 -12.17 2.72 -62.55
CA ASP A 215 -12.95 3.94 -62.64
C ASP A 215 -12.15 5.01 -63.41
N THR A 216 -12.80 5.52 -64.44
CA THR A 216 -12.30 6.50 -65.41
C THR A 216 -12.34 7.92 -64.86
N GLY A 217 -11.25 8.68 -65.03
CA GLY A 217 -11.31 10.15 -64.99
C GLY A 217 -10.03 10.86 -64.55
N ASN A 218 -9.17 11.20 -65.54
CA ASN A 218 -8.39 12.45 -65.76
C ASN A 218 -8.17 13.44 -64.59
N LEU A 219 -7.08 14.20 -64.42
CA LEU A 219 -5.75 14.43 -65.02
C LEU A 219 -5.21 15.69 -64.29
N SER A 220 -4.04 15.65 -63.62
CA SER A 220 -2.95 16.67 -63.64
C SER A 220 -1.96 16.49 -62.47
N GLU A 221 -0.67 16.48 -62.82
CA GLU A 221 0.57 16.18 -62.06
C GLU A 221 1.08 17.35 -61.15
N PRO A 222 2.33 17.37 -60.60
CA PRO A 222 3.02 16.45 -59.66
C PRO A 222 3.72 17.18 -58.46
N SER A 223 4.11 16.46 -57.37
CA SER A 223 5.43 16.52 -56.65
C SER A 223 5.42 16.16 -55.13
N LEU A 224 6.09 15.04 -54.79
CA LEU A 224 6.85 14.61 -53.57
C LEU A 224 6.34 14.85 -52.11
N PRO A 225 6.84 14.12 -51.08
CA PRO A 225 6.01 13.16 -50.34
C PRO A 225 5.96 13.44 -48.82
N ASP A 226 4.79 13.67 -48.25
CA ASP A 226 4.63 13.60 -46.80
C ASP A 226 3.21 13.20 -46.43
N LYS A 227 3.07 11.93 -46.00
CA LYS A 227 2.17 11.43 -44.95
C LYS A 227 1.94 9.94 -45.17
N ILE A 228 2.60 9.15 -44.33
CA ILE A 228 2.17 7.79 -44.02
C ILE A 228 0.73 7.91 -43.49
N LEU A 229 -0.21 7.45 -44.32
CA LEU A 229 -1.63 7.37 -44.03
C LEU A 229 -1.83 6.43 -42.85
N LYS A 230 -2.18 7.02 -41.69
CA LYS A 230 -2.80 6.29 -40.58
C LYS A 230 -4.06 5.64 -41.14
N ASN A 231 -4.11 4.31 -41.19
CA ASN A 231 -5.37 3.60 -41.34
C ASN A 231 -6.17 3.82 -40.06
N GLN A 232 -7.07 4.80 -40.15
CA GLN A 232 -8.06 5.13 -39.15
C GLN A 232 -9.06 3.97 -39.08
N ILE A 233 -8.77 2.99 -38.23
CA ILE A 233 -9.79 2.04 -37.78
C ILE A 233 -10.77 2.89 -36.96
N LEU A 234 -11.99 3.00 -37.46
CA LEU A 234 -13.10 3.61 -36.73
C LEU A 234 -13.37 2.73 -35.51
N GLU A 235 -12.82 3.11 -34.36
CA GLU A 235 -13.11 2.48 -33.08
C GLU A 235 -14.58 2.75 -32.72
N GLU A 236 -15.39 1.70 -32.67
CA GLU A 236 -16.64 1.77 -31.92
C GLU A 236 -16.30 1.77 -30.43
N LEU A 237 -16.61 2.88 -29.76
CA LEU A 237 -16.56 3.01 -28.32
C LEU A 237 -17.61 2.08 -27.71
N ILE A 238 -17.21 0.88 -27.29
CA ILE A 238 -18.06 0.03 -26.45
C ILE A 238 -18.01 0.61 -25.04
N THR A 239 -18.99 1.46 -24.71
CA THR A 239 -19.42 1.67 -23.33
C THR A 239 -19.75 0.30 -22.75
N SER A 240 -19.07 -0.07 -21.65
CA SER A 240 -19.52 -1.13 -20.75
C SER A 240 -21.01 -0.90 -20.52
N THR A 241 -21.85 -1.71 -21.16
CA THR A 241 -23.24 -1.81 -20.73
C THR A 241 -23.12 -2.54 -19.42
N LYS A 242 -23.11 -1.75 -18.33
CA LYS A 242 -23.27 -2.17 -16.94
C LYS A 242 -24.16 -3.41 -16.91
N SER A 243 -23.54 -4.58 -16.95
CA SER A 243 -24.26 -5.83 -16.77
C SER A 243 -24.83 -5.69 -15.37
N MET A 244 -26.15 -5.70 -15.23
CA MET A 244 -26.85 -5.40 -13.98
C MET A 244 -26.57 -6.41 -12.85
N ASN A 245 -25.53 -7.21 -12.97
CA ASN A 245 -25.00 -8.05 -11.92
C ASN A 245 -23.50 -7.78 -11.77
N THR A 246 -23.15 -6.61 -11.25
CA THR A 246 -21.85 -6.38 -10.58
C THR A 246 -21.72 -7.42 -9.49
N ARG A 247 -20.88 -8.41 -9.75
CA ARG A 247 -20.78 -9.64 -8.97
C ARG A 247 -19.37 -9.78 -8.44
N ILE A 248 -18.65 -8.71 -8.21
CA ILE A 248 -17.87 -8.46 -6.97
C ILE A 248 -18.70 -7.40 -6.24
N VAL A 249 -18.47 -7.05 -4.97
CA VAL A 249 -19.16 -5.86 -4.41
C VAL A 249 -18.56 -4.62 -5.10
N GLY A 250 -19.02 -4.32 -6.32
CA GLY A 250 -18.55 -3.24 -7.19
C GLY A 250 -17.56 -3.61 -8.30
N GLY A 251 -17.01 -4.83 -8.38
CA GLY A 251 -15.99 -5.21 -9.39
C GLY A 251 -16.54 -5.94 -10.64
N GLU A 252 -15.65 -6.14 -11.62
CA GLU A 252 -15.95 -6.63 -12.97
C GLU A 252 -15.22 -7.97 -13.24
N ASP A 253 -15.64 -8.72 -14.27
CA ASP A 253 -14.92 -9.94 -14.67
C ASP A 253 -13.54 -9.56 -15.21
N CYS A 254 -12.47 -10.26 -14.77
CA CYS A 254 -11.11 -10.04 -15.27
C CYS A 254 -10.95 -10.82 -16.59
N PRO A 255 -10.86 -10.14 -17.75
CA PRO A 255 -10.70 -10.80 -19.04
C PRO A 255 -9.39 -11.62 -19.11
N PRO A 256 -9.32 -12.64 -19.99
CA PRO A 256 -8.12 -13.45 -20.16
C PRO A 256 -6.87 -12.59 -20.42
N GLY A 257 -5.89 -12.66 -19.51
CA GLY A 257 -4.62 -11.96 -19.61
C GLY A 257 -4.54 -10.60 -18.90
N GLU A 258 -5.64 -10.10 -18.31
CA GLU A 258 -5.60 -8.87 -17.49
C GLU A 258 -5.12 -9.13 -16.05
N CYS A 259 -5.21 -10.38 -15.58
CA CYS A 259 -4.69 -10.83 -14.28
C CYS A 259 -3.70 -11.99 -14.44
N PRO A 260 -2.61 -11.85 -15.21
CA PRO A 260 -1.78 -12.98 -15.65
C PRO A 260 -0.93 -13.61 -14.53
N TRP A 261 -0.80 -12.92 -13.39
CA TRP A 261 -0.13 -13.43 -12.18
C TRP A 261 -1.06 -14.21 -11.25
N GLN A 262 -2.35 -14.29 -11.56
CA GLN A 262 -3.32 -15.01 -10.73
C GLN A 262 -3.02 -16.51 -10.73
N ALA A 263 -2.81 -17.06 -9.54
CA ALA A 263 -2.76 -18.50 -9.32
C ALA A 263 -4.02 -18.98 -8.59
N LEU A 264 -4.47 -20.19 -8.92
CA LEU A 264 -5.56 -20.88 -8.23
C LEU A 264 -5.00 -22.13 -7.54
N LEU A 265 -5.16 -22.21 -6.22
CA LEU A 265 -4.80 -23.38 -5.43
C LEU A 265 -5.96 -24.37 -5.46
N MET A 266 -5.68 -25.56 -5.96
CA MET A 266 -6.63 -26.63 -6.19
C MET A 266 -6.39 -27.77 -5.20
N SER A 267 -7.47 -28.30 -4.62
CA SER A 267 -7.42 -29.47 -3.74
C SER A 267 -7.38 -30.78 -4.55
N GLU A 268 -7.20 -31.90 -3.85
CA GLU A 268 -7.32 -33.26 -4.40
C GLU A 268 -8.66 -33.55 -5.09
N ASP A 269 -9.74 -32.88 -4.68
CA ASP A 269 -11.09 -33.01 -5.28
C ASP A 269 -11.29 -32.13 -6.52
N HIS A 270 -10.22 -31.55 -7.08
CA HIS A 270 -10.28 -30.59 -8.19
C HIS A 270 -11.10 -29.33 -7.88
N ARG A 271 -11.09 -28.88 -6.62
CA ARG A 271 -11.81 -27.66 -6.19
C ARG A 271 -10.82 -26.56 -5.83
N GLY A 272 -11.02 -25.37 -6.40
CA GLY A 272 -10.29 -24.16 -6.02
C GLY A 272 -10.69 -23.72 -4.62
N PHE A 273 -9.72 -23.56 -3.72
CA PHE A 273 -9.96 -23.17 -2.32
C PHE A 273 -9.27 -21.88 -1.91
N CYS A 274 -8.14 -21.53 -2.54
CA CYS A 274 -7.41 -20.30 -2.27
C CYS A 274 -6.80 -19.73 -3.56
N GLY A 275 -6.45 -18.45 -3.52
CA GLY A 275 -5.66 -17.80 -4.56
C GLY A 275 -4.16 -17.80 -4.24
N GLY A 276 -3.39 -17.35 -5.21
CA GLY A 276 -1.98 -17.01 -5.04
C GLY A 276 -1.50 -16.07 -6.14
N THR A 277 -0.23 -15.67 -6.05
CA THR A 277 0.41 -14.76 -6.99
C THR A 277 1.72 -15.35 -7.48
N ILE A 278 1.93 -15.39 -8.79
CA ILE A 278 3.19 -15.83 -9.38
C ILE A 278 4.28 -14.78 -9.09
N LEU A 279 5.38 -15.19 -8.46
CA LEU A 279 6.55 -14.31 -8.23
C LEU A 279 7.67 -14.55 -9.25
N ASN A 280 7.89 -15.80 -9.65
CA ASN A 280 8.86 -16.19 -10.68
C ASN A 280 8.53 -17.59 -11.22
N GLU A 281 9.43 -18.20 -11.98
CA GLU A 281 9.24 -19.50 -12.63
C GLU A 281 8.94 -20.66 -11.68
N TYR A 282 9.25 -20.54 -10.38
CA TYR A 282 9.07 -21.62 -9.40
C TYR A 282 8.26 -21.25 -8.18
N ILE A 283 8.06 -19.96 -7.90
CA ILE A 283 7.54 -19.49 -6.61
C ILE A 283 6.18 -18.85 -6.78
N ILE A 284 5.22 -19.34 -6.00
CA ILE A 284 3.89 -18.76 -5.81
C ILE A 284 3.78 -18.22 -4.39
N LEU A 285 3.36 -16.96 -4.25
CA LEU A 285 3.01 -16.32 -3.00
C LEU A 285 1.55 -16.60 -2.65
N THR A 286 1.27 -16.92 -1.38
CA THR A 286 -0.11 -17.12 -0.88
C THR A 286 -0.17 -16.88 0.62
N ALA A 287 -1.34 -17.09 1.23
CA ALA A 287 -1.56 -16.99 2.66
C ALA A 287 -1.18 -18.30 3.38
N ALA A 288 -0.68 -18.21 4.62
CA ALA A 288 -0.32 -19.36 5.42
C ALA A 288 -1.56 -20.18 5.84
N HIS A 289 -2.69 -19.53 6.11
CA HIS A 289 -3.94 -20.20 6.49
C HIS A 289 -4.50 -21.11 5.39
N CYS A 290 -4.09 -20.93 4.13
CA CYS A 290 -4.46 -21.79 3.01
C CYS A 290 -3.77 -23.16 3.10
N MET A 291 -2.61 -23.27 3.76
CA MET A 291 -1.75 -24.46 3.67
C MET A 291 -2.28 -25.68 4.45
N ASN A 292 -3.17 -25.46 5.42
CA ASN A 292 -3.75 -26.54 6.23
C ASN A 292 -5.11 -27.05 5.72
N GLN A 293 -5.58 -26.56 4.56
CA GLN A 293 -6.94 -26.87 4.07
C GLN A 293 -7.02 -28.17 3.25
N SER A 294 -5.89 -28.68 2.74
CA SER A 294 -5.85 -29.92 1.96
C SER A 294 -4.53 -30.66 2.18
N ARG A 295 -4.56 -32.00 2.08
CA ARG A 295 -3.37 -32.85 2.19
C ARG A 295 -2.51 -32.82 0.93
N TYR A 296 -3.16 -32.71 -0.23
CA TYR A 296 -2.53 -32.61 -1.53
C TYR A 296 -3.12 -31.43 -2.27
N MET A 297 -2.25 -30.57 -2.80
CA MET A 297 -2.66 -29.43 -3.59
C MET A 297 -1.78 -29.30 -4.83
N TYR A 298 -2.34 -28.70 -5.86
CA TYR A 298 -1.64 -28.29 -7.06
C TYR A 298 -2.04 -26.88 -7.45
N VAL A 299 -1.22 -26.24 -8.27
CA VAL A 299 -1.43 -24.86 -8.70
C VAL A 299 -1.89 -24.85 -10.14
N ARG A 300 -3.02 -24.18 -10.42
CA ARG A 300 -3.48 -23.89 -11.78
C ARG A 300 -3.23 -22.42 -12.11
N LEU A 301 -2.63 -22.16 -13.27
CA LEU A 301 -2.22 -20.84 -13.75
C LEU A 301 -2.87 -20.55 -15.10
N GLY A 302 -3.12 -19.28 -15.42
CA GLY A 302 -3.76 -18.86 -16.67
C GLY A 302 -5.26 -19.19 -16.73
N GLU A 303 -5.82 -19.68 -15.62
CA GLU A 303 -7.24 -19.99 -15.45
C GLU A 303 -8.06 -18.70 -15.41
N PHE A 304 -9.21 -18.72 -16.09
CA PHE A 304 -10.14 -17.58 -16.16
C PHE A 304 -11.58 -18.01 -15.83
N ASP A 305 -11.99 -19.23 -16.19
CA ASP A 305 -13.30 -19.80 -15.88
C ASP A 305 -13.15 -21.28 -15.56
N VAL A 306 -13.25 -21.61 -14.28
CA VAL A 306 -13.01 -22.95 -13.74
C VAL A 306 -13.97 -24.03 -14.29
N LEU A 307 -15.04 -23.63 -14.98
CA LEU A 307 -16.01 -24.55 -15.59
C LEU A 307 -15.60 -25.02 -16.99
N VAL A 308 -14.64 -24.35 -17.62
CA VAL A 308 -14.24 -24.60 -19.01
C VAL A 308 -12.72 -24.73 -19.09
N ASP A 309 -12.24 -25.76 -19.78
CA ASP A 309 -10.80 -25.92 -20.06
C ASP A 309 -10.50 -25.30 -21.44
N HIS A 310 -9.78 -24.18 -21.45
CA HIS A 310 -9.51 -23.42 -22.68
C HIS A 310 -8.21 -23.85 -23.37
N GLY A 311 -7.40 -24.69 -22.71
CA GLY A 311 -6.14 -25.22 -23.23
C GLY A 311 -4.95 -24.27 -23.11
N ASN A 312 -5.15 -23.09 -22.51
CA ASN A 312 -4.08 -22.13 -22.19
C ASN A 312 -3.64 -22.21 -20.72
N GLU A 313 -4.36 -22.98 -19.90
CA GLU A 313 -4.11 -23.18 -18.48
C GLU A 313 -2.93 -24.13 -18.25
N ALA A 314 -2.12 -23.85 -17.24
CA ALA A 314 -1.01 -24.70 -16.83
C ALA A 314 -1.24 -25.23 -15.42
N THR A 315 -1.05 -26.54 -15.24
CA THR A 315 -1.14 -27.20 -13.93
C THR A 315 0.24 -27.61 -13.45
N HIS A 316 0.60 -27.20 -12.23
CA HIS A 316 1.89 -27.48 -11.60
C HIS A 316 1.73 -28.19 -10.25
N HIS A 317 2.53 -29.23 -10.03
CA HIS A 317 2.62 -29.90 -8.74
C HIS A 317 3.48 -29.10 -7.76
N VAL A 318 3.13 -29.19 -6.47
CA VAL A 318 3.87 -28.58 -5.38
C VAL A 318 5.04 -29.48 -4.96
N GLU A 319 6.26 -28.93 -4.93
CA GLU A 319 7.46 -29.59 -4.41
C GLU A 319 7.60 -29.36 -2.90
N THR A 320 7.44 -28.11 -2.45
CA THR A 320 7.64 -27.73 -1.05
C THR A 320 6.80 -26.49 -0.71
N ILE A 321 6.35 -26.42 0.54
CA ILE A 321 5.63 -25.29 1.10
C ILE A 321 6.47 -24.68 2.22
N ILE A 322 6.66 -23.36 2.19
CA ILE A 322 7.39 -22.58 3.19
C ILE A 322 6.41 -21.60 3.84
N THR A 323 5.89 -21.96 5.01
CA THR A 323 5.05 -21.08 5.82
C THR A 323 5.89 -20.18 6.71
N ASN A 324 5.47 -18.93 6.91
CA ASN A 324 6.14 -18.04 7.85
C ASN A 324 6.11 -18.64 9.27
N ASN A 325 7.28 -18.76 9.91
CA ASN A 325 7.43 -19.36 11.23
C ASN A 325 6.80 -18.54 12.38
N LYS A 326 6.43 -17.28 12.11
CA LYS A 326 5.73 -16.39 13.05
C LYS A 326 4.24 -16.26 12.74
N PHE A 327 3.68 -17.12 11.90
CA PHE A 327 2.24 -17.14 11.62
C PHE A 327 1.44 -17.44 12.89
N ARG A 328 0.42 -16.62 13.18
CA ARG A 328 -0.51 -16.85 14.29
C ARG A 328 -1.91 -17.10 13.73
N PRO A 329 -2.49 -18.31 13.88
CA PRO A 329 -3.80 -18.63 13.30
C PRO A 329 -4.95 -17.85 13.95
N ASP A 330 -4.83 -17.49 15.23
CA ASP A 330 -5.91 -16.80 15.95
C ASP A 330 -6.06 -15.33 15.51
N THR A 331 -4.97 -14.69 15.09
CA THR A 331 -4.94 -13.26 14.74
C THR A 331 -4.61 -12.99 13.27
N TYR A 332 -4.36 -14.04 12.49
CA TYR A 332 -3.84 -13.97 11.11
C TYR A 332 -2.56 -13.12 10.96
N HIS A 333 -1.77 -12.99 12.05
CA HIS A 333 -0.53 -12.22 12.01
C HIS A 333 0.54 -13.01 11.26
N ASN A 334 1.29 -12.37 10.35
CA ASN A 334 2.23 -13.02 9.43
C ASN A 334 1.60 -14.14 8.59
N ASP A 335 0.37 -13.94 8.11
CA ASP A 335 -0.35 -14.90 7.27
C ASP A 335 0.20 -14.94 5.83
N ILE A 336 1.41 -15.46 5.69
CA ILE A 336 2.16 -15.51 4.43
C ILE A 336 2.89 -16.85 4.27
N ALA A 337 2.81 -17.41 3.07
CA ALA A 337 3.50 -18.64 2.68
C ALA A 337 3.99 -18.57 1.23
N LEU A 338 5.06 -19.33 0.95
CA LEU A 338 5.59 -19.53 -0.39
C LEU A 338 5.42 -20.99 -0.78
N ILE A 339 4.96 -21.23 -2.00
CA ILE A 339 4.89 -22.55 -2.61
C ILE A 339 5.99 -22.63 -3.66
N LYS A 340 6.84 -23.65 -3.57
CA LYS A 340 7.82 -24.01 -4.60
C LYS A 340 7.22 -25.09 -5.51
N LEU A 341 7.18 -24.82 -6.80
CA LEU A 341 6.68 -25.74 -7.82
C LEU A 341 7.75 -26.77 -8.22
N ALA A 342 7.30 -27.98 -8.53
CA ALA A 342 8.19 -29.07 -8.96
C ALA A 342 8.74 -28.90 -10.39
N SER A 343 8.09 -28.09 -11.21
CA SER A 343 8.50 -27.79 -12.59
C SER A 343 8.37 -26.27 -12.87
N PRO A 344 9.28 -25.70 -13.69
CA PRO A 344 9.25 -24.29 -14.02
C PRO A 344 7.99 -23.93 -14.83
N ILE A 345 7.43 -22.77 -14.52
CA ILE A 345 6.34 -22.15 -15.27
C ILE A 345 6.86 -21.73 -16.65
N LYS A 346 6.11 -22.07 -17.70
CA LYS A 346 6.33 -21.51 -19.03
C LYS A 346 5.48 -20.26 -19.17
N PHE A 347 6.12 -19.09 -19.15
CA PHE A 347 5.39 -17.83 -19.29
C PHE A 347 4.74 -17.69 -20.66
N SER A 348 3.59 -17.02 -20.66
CA SER A 348 2.78 -16.73 -21.83
C SER A 348 2.05 -15.40 -21.63
N ARG A 349 1.31 -14.94 -22.63
CA ARG A 349 0.47 -13.73 -22.47
C ARG A 349 -0.62 -13.84 -21.38
N PHE A 350 -0.90 -15.05 -20.90
CA PHE A 350 -1.90 -15.31 -19.85
C PHE A 350 -1.27 -15.69 -18.51
N ILE A 351 0.04 -15.92 -18.48
CA ILE A 351 0.78 -16.42 -17.30
C ILE A 351 2.06 -15.60 -17.19
N LEU A 352 2.07 -14.62 -16.29
CA LEU A 352 3.18 -13.70 -16.06
C LEU A 352 3.38 -13.46 -14.57
N PRO A 353 4.62 -13.20 -14.10
CA PRO A 353 4.84 -12.89 -12.69
C PRO A 353 4.42 -11.46 -12.33
N ALA A 354 4.00 -11.25 -11.09
CA ALA A 354 3.89 -9.92 -10.51
C ALA A 354 5.27 -9.40 -10.08
N CYS A 355 5.51 -8.09 -10.16
CA CYS A 355 6.74 -7.50 -9.64
C CYS A 355 6.68 -7.39 -8.12
N LEU A 356 7.79 -7.73 -7.45
CA LEU A 356 7.93 -7.53 -6.01
C LEU A 356 8.63 -6.18 -5.75
N PRO A 357 7.98 -5.23 -5.05
CA PRO A 357 8.57 -3.92 -4.79
C PRO A 357 9.57 -3.95 -3.63
N GLU A 358 10.47 -2.97 -3.59
CA GLU A 358 11.25 -2.66 -2.39
C GLU A 358 10.35 -2.04 -1.32
N GLN A 359 10.70 -2.24 -0.04
CA GLN A 359 9.89 -1.77 1.10
C GLN A 359 9.60 -0.26 1.03
N GLU A 360 10.63 0.55 0.83
CA GLU A 360 10.49 2.00 0.81
C GLU A 360 9.60 2.48 -0.35
N PHE A 361 9.77 1.88 -1.54
CA PHE A 361 8.92 2.18 -2.69
C PHE A 361 7.47 1.75 -2.47
N ALA A 362 7.25 0.58 -1.88
CA ALA A 362 5.92 0.10 -1.55
C ALA A 362 5.21 1.07 -0.58
N GLU A 363 5.85 1.42 0.53
CA GLU A 363 5.25 2.26 1.58
C GLU A 363 5.06 3.72 1.15
N LYS A 364 6.02 4.28 0.42
CA LYS A 364 6.02 5.72 0.08
C LYS A 364 5.35 6.03 -1.24
N VAL A 365 5.32 5.10 -2.20
CA VAL A 365 4.78 5.34 -3.54
C VAL A 365 3.53 4.51 -3.79
N LEU A 366 3.61 3.17 -3.70
CA LEU A 366 2.51 2.29 -4.07
C LEU A 366 1.31 2.41 -3.12
N MET A 367 1.54 2.35 -1.81
CA MET A 367 0.47 2.43 -0.79
C MET A 367 -0.14 3.82 -0.64
N ARG A 368 0.45 4.84 -1.29
CA ARG A 368 -0.10 6.21 -1.37
C ARG A 368 -0.90 6.46 -2.64
N GLN A 369 -0.94 5.52 -3.58
CA GLN A 369 -1.82 5.62 -4.74
C GLN A 369 -3.29 5.56 -4.29
N ALA A 370 -4.17 6.22 -5.05
CA ALA A 370 -5.58 6.32 -4.69
C ALA A 370 -6.31 4.96 -4.74
N ASP A 371 -5.88 4.09 -5.66
CA ASP A 371 -6.56 2.86 -6.00
C ASP A 371 -5.58 1.67 -6.06
N GLY A 372 -6.12 0.47 -5.84
CA GLY A 372 -5.43 -0.81 -6.02
C GLY A 372 -6.40 -1.86 -6.57
N MET A 373 -5.88 -2.80 -7.36
CA MET A 373 -6.68 -3.87 -7.98
C MET A 373 -6.57 -5.16 -7.18
N VAL A 374 -7.69 -5.87 -7.00
CA VAL A 374 -7.73 -7.15 -6.27
C VAL A 374 -8.43 -8.19 -7.14
N SER A 375 -7.70 -9.22 -7.57
CA SER A 375 -8.23 -10.29 -8.39
C SER A 375 -8.43 -11.61 -7.64
N GLY A 376 -9.40 -12.43 -8.09
CA GLY A 376 -9.50 -13.82 -7.65
C GLY A 376 -10.83 -14.51 -7.95
N PHE A 377 -10.97 -15.72 -7.42
CA PHE A 377 -12.14 -16.61 -7.58
C PHE A 377 -13.01 -16.68 -6.31
N GLY A 378 -12.90 -15.66 -5.45
CA GLY A 378 -13.54 -15.61 -4.14
C GLY A 378 -15.06 -15.48 -4.19
N ARG A 379 -15.69 -15.44 -3.00
CA ARG A 379 -17.11 -15.14 -2.89
C ARG A 379 -17.37 -13.67 -3.18
N LEU A 380 -18.46 -13.44 -3.90
CA LEU A 380 -18.83 -12.16 -4.50
C LEU A 380 -19.71 -11.30 -3.58
N GLY A 381 -19.73 -11.63 -2.29
CA GLY A 381 -20.62 -11.10 -1.27
C GLY A 381 -20.86 -12.11 -0.15
N GLU A 382 -21.26 -11.62 1.02
CA GLU A 382 -21.53 -12.46 2.19
C GLU A 382 -22.62 -13.50 1.90
N GLY A 383 -22.37 -14.76 2.23
CA GLY A 383 -23.30 -15.88 2.00
C GLY A 383 -23.44 -16.38 0.55
N ARG A 384 -22.69 -15.83 -0.42
CA ARG A 384 -22.75 -16.26 -1.83
C ARG A 384 -21.79 -17.40 -2.16
N GLN A 385 -22.05 -18.13 -3.24
CA GLN A 385 -21.11 -19.11 -3.77
C GLN A 385 -19.87 -18.44 -4.39
N PRO A 386 -18.69 -19.10 -4.38
CA PRO A 386 -17.50 -18.63 -5.08
C PRO A 386 -17.76 -18.40 -6.57
N SER A 387 -17.07 -17.41 -7.15
CA SER A 387 -17.15 -17.15 -8.59
C SER A 387 -16.54 -18.30 -9.39
N PRO A 388 -17.17 -18.75 -10.49
CA PRO A 388 -16.50 -19.63 -11.44
C PRO A 388 -15.46 -18.87 -12.29
N SER A 389 -15.67 -17.57 -12.52
CA SER A 389 -14.75 -16.71 -13.26
C SER A 389 -13.83 -15.90 -12.35
N CYS A 390 -12.62 -15.60 -12.83
CA CYS A 390 -11.75 -14.62 -12.19
C CYS A 390 -12.36 -13.22 -12.32
N SER A 391 -12.41 -12.47 -11.23
CA SER A 391 -12.92 -11.10 -11.20
C SER A 391 -11.87 -10.17 -10.59
N GLY A 392 -11.89 -8.88 -10.95
CA GLY A 392 -10.88 -7.87 -10.58
C GLY A 392 -11.45 -6.54 -10.11
#